data_AF-A0A098BWX9-F1
#
_entry.id   AF-A0A098BWX9-F1
#
_cell.length_a   1.000
_cell.length_b   1.000
_cell.length_c   1.000
_cell.angle_alpha   90.00
_cell.angle_beta   90.00
_cell.angle_gamma   90.00
#
_symmetry.space_group_name_H-M   'P 1'
#
loop_
_entity.id
_entity.type
_entity.pdbx_description
1 polymer ?
#
loop_
_entity_poly.entity_id
_entity_poly.type
_entity_poly.pdbx_seq_one_letter_code
_entity_poly.pdbx_strand_id
1 'polypeptide(L)'
;VRVKEESEVIEGEVVEIEIQRYDNKNIKMNKTGKMGKMILKTTEMETLYDLGSKMIDALQKENITAGDVICIDKSTGKITKIGRSFGRSKDFDAMDPNVNFVQCPEGELQKRKEVIHTVTLHDIDVINSRTQGFLALFSGDTGEIKNEIREHIDMKIKEWQEDEKAEIVPGVLFIDEVHMLDIECFSFLNRALESEQSPIIIMATNRG
;
A
#
# COMPACT_ATOMS: atom_id res chain seq x y z
N VAL A 1 -7.57 -0.42 13.31
CA VAL A 1 -6.22 0.07 13.70
C VAL A 1 -5.68 0.96 12.60
N ARG A 2 -5.20 2.16 12.95
CA ARG A 2 -4.45 3.04 12.05
C ARG A 2 -2.98 2.87 12.36
N VAL A 3 -2.20 2.40 11.41
CA VAL A 3 -0.75 2.30 11.52
C VAL A 3 -0.14 3.46 10.75
N LYS A 4 0.75 4.20 11.40
CA LYS A 4 1.51 5.26 10.75
C LYS A 4 2.84 4.69 10.28
N GLU A 5 3.06 4.72 8.98
CA GLU A 5 4.32 4.31 8.38
C GLU A 5 4.99 5.51 7.72
N GLU A 6 6.21 5.81 8.14
CA GLU A 6 7.05 6.79 7.45
C GLU A 6 7.71 6.10 6.25
N SER A 7 7.37 6.56 5.04
CA SER A 7 7.99 6.10 3.81
C SER A 7 8.81 7.25 3.18
N GLU A 8 10.04 6.94 2.79
CA GLU A 8 10.85 7.86 1.99
C GLU A 8 10.52 7.67 0.51
N VAL A 9 9.97 8.71 -0.10
CA VAL A 9 9.57 8.71 -1.50
C VAL A 9 10.43 9.66 -2.32
N ILE A 10 10.68 9.31 -3.57
CA ILE A 10 11.27 10.21 -4.57
C ILE A 10 10.17 10.57 -5.56
N GLU A 11 9.86 11.86 -5.68
CA GLU A 11 8.82 12.36 -6.59
C GLU A 11 9.42 13.37 -7.57
N GLY A 12 9.31 13.09 -8.88
CA GLY A 12 9.88 13.96 -9.90
C GLY A 12 9.33 13.69 -11.30
N GLU A 13 9.56 14.63 -12.20
CA GLU A 13 9.34 14.45 -13.64
C GLU A 13 10.56 13.78 -14.27
N VAL A 14 10.32 12.76 -15.08
CA VAL A 14 11.34 12.07 -15.85
C VAL A 14 11.76 12.94 -17.04
N VAL A 15 13.03 13.37 -17.06
CA VAL A 15 13.58 14.13 -18.18
C VAL A 15 14.02 13.19 -19.29
N GLU A 16 14.77 12.15 -18.90
CA GLU A 16 15.42 11.19 -19.79
C GLU A 16 15.64 9.85 -19.07
N ILE A 17 15.58 8.74 -19.82
CA ILE A 17 15.89 7.39 -19.36
C ILE A 17 16.83 6.75 -20.38
N GLU A 18 18.04 6.39 -19.96
CA GLU A 18 19.00 5.62 -20.74
C GLU A 18 19.10 4.20 -20.18
N ILE A 19 18.91 3.18 -21.01
CA ILE A 19 19.04 1.77 -20.59
C ILE A 19 20.11 1.10 -21.44
N GLN A 20 21.18 0.65 -20.78
CA GLN A 20 22.26 -0.13 -21.37
C GLN A 20 22.08 -1.61 -21.03
N ARG A 21 22.02 -2.45 -22.08
CA ARG A 21 21.97 -3.91 -21.92
C ARG A 21 23.35 -4.47 -22.18
N TYR A 22 23.92 -5.18 -21.20
CA TYR A 22 25.19 -5.89 -21.37
C TYR A 22 24.91 -7.37 -21.62
N ASP A 23 25.25 -7.83 -22.82
CA ASP A 23 25.28 -9.26 -23.15
C ASP A 23 26.65 -9.83 -22.78
N ASN A 24 26.77 -10.39 -21.58
CA ASN A 24 27.97 -11.14 -21.21
C ASN A 24 27.93 -12.53 -21.87
N LYS A 25 28.39 -12.61 -23.12
CA LYS A 25 28.48 -13.87 -23.89
C LYS A 25 29.47 -14.91 -23.34
N ASN A 26 30.21 -14.63 -22.25
CA ASN A 26 31.38 -15.42 -21.83
C ASN A 26 31.25 -16.21 -20.53
N ILE A 27 30.09 -16.27 -19.86
CA ILE A 27 29.92 -17.11 -18.67
C ILE A 27 28.62 -17.91 -18.80
N LYS A 28 28.71 -19.22 -18.54
CA LYS A 28 27.64 -20.25 -18.59
C LYS A 28 26.47 -20.03 -17.62
N MET A 29 26.15 -18.79 -17.28
CA MET A 29 24.96 -18.38 -16.55
C MET A 29 24.30 -17.23 -17.32
N ASN A 30 23.13 -17.51 -17.90
CA ASN A 30 22.25 -16.54 -18.54
C ASN A 30 21.76 -15.48 -17.52
N LYS A 31 22.61 -14.51 -17.18
CA LYS A 31 22.18 -13.27 -16.52
C LYS A 31 22.62 -12.09 -17.38
N THR A 32 21.68 -11.62 -18.20
CA THR A 32 21.76 -10.32 -18.86
C THR A 32 21.71 -9.23 -17.79
N GLY A 33 22.82 -8.52 -17.62
CA GLY A 33 22.87 -7.35 -16.74
C GLY A 33 22.25 -6.16 -17.46
N LYS A 34 21.16 -5.62 -16.93
CA LYS A 34 20.62 -4.31 -17.35
C LYS A 34 21.12 -3.27 -16.35
N MET A 35 21.79 -2.22 -16.84
CA MET A 35 22.04 -1.01 -16.06
C MET A 35 21.49 0.17 -16.83
N GLY A 36 21.03 1.19 -16.13
CA GLY A 36 20.46 2.36 -16.76
C GLY A 36 20.76 3.60 -15.96
N LYS A 37 20.44 4.75 -16.54
CA LYS A 37 20.47 6.04 -15.90
C LYS A 37 19.14 6.71 -16.14
N MET A 38 18.65 7.44 -15.16
CA MET A 38 17.44 8.23 -15.28
C MET A 38 17.67 9.59 -14.67
N ILE A 39 17.20 10.62 -15.35
CA ILE A 39 17.27 11.98 -14.86
C ILE A 39 15.87 12.38 -14.39
N LEU A 40 15.76 12.74 -13.11
CA LEU A 40 14.54 13.27 -12.51
C LEU A 40 14.72 14.76 -12.20
N LYS A 41 13.68 15.54 -12.49
CA LYS A 41 13.62 16.96 -12.15
C LYS A 41 12.39 17.30 -11.29
N THR A 42 12.55 18.27 -10.42
CA THR A 42 11.50 19.08 -9.81
C THR A 42 11.60 20.50 -10.34
N THR A 43 10.78 21.42 -9.83
CA THR A 43 10.93 22.85 -10.14
C THR A 43 12.23 23.46 -9.59
N GLU A 44 12.84 22.85 -8.58
CA GLU A 44 14.00 23.39 -7.88
C GLU A 44 15.31 22.68 -8.22
N MET A 45 15.27 21.38 -8.54
CA MET A 45 16.48 20.58 -8.74
C MET A 45 16.33 19.50 -9.80
N GLU A 46 17.47 19.08 -10.33
CA GLU A 46 17.59 17.97 -11.27
C GLU A 46 18.70 17.04 -10.79
N THR A 47 18.43 15.74 -10.73
CA THR A 47 19.43 14.75 -10.33
C THR A 47 19.41 13.51 -11.23
N LEU A 48 20.58 12.93 -11.38
CA LEU A 48 20.81 11.70 -12.12
C LEU A 48 20.84 10.52 -11.16
N TYR A 49 20.03 9.51 -11.45
CA TYR A 49 19.94 8.26 -10.72
C TYR A 49 20.45 7.10 -11.58
N ASP A 50 21.34 6.30 -11.02
CA ASP A 50 21.73 5.02 -11.61
C ASP A 50 20.66 3.96 -11.30
N LEU A 51 20.18 3.28 -12.34
CA LEU A 51 19.13 2.28 -12.29
C LEU A 51 19.71 0.86 -12.33
N GLY A 52 19.35 0.06 -11.32
CA GLY A 52 19.57 -1.38 -11.33
C GLY A 52 18.56 -2.13 -12.20
N SER A 53 18.83 -3.42 -12.46
CA SER A 53 17.98 -4.27 -13.31
C SER A 53 16.51 -4.33 -12.87
N LYS A 54 16.25 -4.46 -11.58
CA LYS A 54 14.88 -4.50 -11.01
C LYS A 54 14.10 -3.21 -11.27
N MET A 55 14.74 -2.05 -11.13
CA MET A 55 14.12 -0.75 -11.38
C MET A 55 13.81 -0.56 -12.87
N ILE A 56 14.70 -1.02 -13.75
CA ILE A 56 14.49 -0.99 -15.20
C ILE A 56 13.27 -1.84 -15.59
N ASP A 57 13.14 -3.03 -15.00
CA ASP A 57 11.98 -3.90 -15.24
C ASP A 57 10.68 -3.26 -14.72
N ALA A 58 10.73 -2.58 -13.56
CA ALA A 58 9.58 -1.84 -13.02
C ALA A 58 9.16 -0.66 -13.91
N LEU A 59 10.12 0.13 -14.41
CA LEU A 59 9.87 1.23 -15.36
C LEU A 59 9.24 0.71 -16.66
N GLN A 60 9.73 -0.43 -17.18
CA GLN A 60 9.18 -1.07 -18.37
C GLN A 60 7.77 -1.61 -18.13
N LYS A 61 7.50 -2.18 -16.95
CA LYS A 61 6.18 -2.69 -16.58
C LYS A 61 5.11 -1.59 -16.52
N GLU A 62 5.47 -0.44 -15.98
CA GLU A 62 4.59 0.73 -15.84
C GLU A 62 4.58 1.64 -17.08
N ASN A 63 5.30 1.26 -18.16
CA ASN A 63 5.45 2.03 -19.39
C ASN A 63 5.84 3.51 -19.14
N ILE A 64 6.83 3.72 -18.27
CA ILE A 64 7.32 5.06 -17.94
C ILE A 64 8.14 5.63 -19.10
N THR A 65 7.83 6.86 -19.49
CA THR A 65 8.48 7.58 -20.58
C THR A 65 8.94 8.96 -20.12
N ALA A 66 9.83 9.57 -20.92
CA ALA A 66 10.26 10.94 -20.70
C ALA A 66 9.05 11.91 -20.74
N GLY A 67 8.92 12.74 -19.70
CA GLY A 67 7.78 13.64 -19.47
C GLY A 67 6.72 13.09 -18.50
N ASP A 68 6.85 11.85 -18.02
CA ASP A 68 5.98 11.33 -16.97
C ASP A 68 6.43 11.82 -15.59
N VAL A 69 5.46 12.09 -14.70
CA VAL A 69 5.70 12.36 -13.28
C VAL A 69 5.49 11.07 -12.51
N ILE A 70 6.52 10.66 -11.78
CA ILE A 70 6.55 9.38 -11.07
C ILE A 70 6.85 9.58 -9.58
N CYS A 71 6.33 8.65 -8.78
CA CYS A 71 6.66 8.50 -7.37
C CYS A 71 7.34 7.15 -7.19
N ILE A 72 8.51 7.15 -6.57
CA ILE A 72 9.30 5.95 -6.28
C ILE A 72 9.39 5.83 -4.78
N ASP A 73 8.85 4.75 -4.24
CA ASP A 73 9.07 4.41 -2.84
C ASP A 73 10.43 3.74 -2.69
N LYS A 74 11.33 4.34 -1.90
CA LYS A 74 12.69 3.83 -1.72
C LYS A 74 12.74 2.49 -0.99
N SER A 75 11.77 2.25 -0.10
CA SER A 75 11.75 1.05 0.75
C SER A 75 11.32 -0.18 -0.05
N THR A 76 10.27 -0.03 -0.87
CA THR A 76 9.70 -1.12 -1.66
C THR A 76 10.27 -1.21 -3.07
N GLY A 77 10.84 -0.12 -3.59
CA GLY A 77 11.24 0.00 -4.99
C GLY A 77 10.05 0.06 -5.95
N LYS A 78 8.83 0.27 -5.44
CA LYS A 78 7.62 0.39 -6.25
C LYS A 78 7.61 1.75 -6.93
N ILE A 79 7.41 1.73 -8.25
CA ILE A 79 7.28 2.93 -9.07
C ILE A 79 5.79 3.10 -9.39
N THR A 80 5.27 4.30 -9.18
CA THR A 80 3.88 4.66 -9.49
C THR A 80 3.87 5.84 -10.44
N LYS A 81 3.18 5.71 -11.58
CA LYS A 81 2.95 6.82 -12.50
C LYS A 81 1.84 7.72 -11.95
N ILE A 82 2.19 8.95 -11.56
CA ILE A 82 1.21 9.94 -11.06
C ILE A 82 0.46 10.55 -12.25
N GLY A 83 1.18 10.84 -13.33
CA GLY A 83 0.59 11.43 -14.54
C GLY A 83 1.66 11.89 -15.52
N ARG A 84 1.28 12.76 -16.45
CA ARG A 84 2.19 13.36 -17.44
C ARG A 84 2.33 14.86 -17.22
N SER A 85 3.52 15.40 -17.38
CA SER A 85 3.77 16.83 -17.18
C SER A 85 3.09 17.68 -18.26
N PHE A 86 2.50 18.81 -17.86
CA PHE A 86 1.88 19.76 -18.79
C PHE A 86 2.87 20.32 -19.82
N GLY A 87 4.15 20.46 -19.45
CA GLY A 87 5.20 21.06 -20.29
C GLY A 87 5.52 20.30 -21.58
N ARG A 88 5.24 18.99 -21.64
CA ARG A 88 5.47 18.13 -22.83
C ARG A 88 4.18 17.62 -23.47
N SER A 89 3.03 18.19 -23.12
CA SER A 89 1.71 17.79 -23.66
C SER A 89 1.52 18.11 -25.14
N LYS A 90 2.27 19.07 -25.70
CA LYS A 90 2.07 19.59 -27.06
C LYS A 90 2.67 18.73 -28.19
N ASP A 91 3.59 17.81 -27.88
CA ASP A 91 4.34 17.08 -28.90
C ASP A 91 3.72 15.73 -29.30
N PHE A 92 2.56 15.37 -28.73
CA PHE A 92 1.91 14.08 -28.98
C PHE A 92 0.41 14.28 -29.24
N ASP A 93 0.07 14.44 -30.52
CA ASP A 93 -1.28 14.69 -31.06
C ASP A 93 -2.21 13.45 -31.05
N ALA A 94 -1.77 12.37 -30.39
CA ALA A 94 -2.50 11.11 -30.25
C ALA A 94 -2.43 10.62 -28.79
N MET A 95 -3.09 11.35 -27.88
CA MET A 95 -3.19 10.95 -26.48
C MET A 95 -4.32 9.94 -26.30
N ASP A 96 -4.04 8.90 -25.50
CA ASP A 96 -5.05 8.03 -24.92
C ASP A 96 -6.00 8.90 -24.05
N PRO A 97 -7.33 8.76 -24.16
CA PRO A 97 -8.29 9.58 -23.41
C PRO A 97 -8.13 9.52 -21.88
N ASN A 98 -7.31 8.61 -21.35
CA ASN A 98 -7.07 8.41 -19.92
C ASN A 98 -5.76 9.03 -19.37
N VAL A 99 -5.08 9.92 -20.09
CA VAL A 99 -3.85 10.55 -19.56
C VAL A 99 -4.17 11.65 -18.54
N ASN A 100 -3.90 11.38 -17.27
CA ASN A 100 -3.95 12.39 -16.21
C ASN A 100 -2.75 13.34 -16.33
N PHE A 101 -3.01 14.63 -16.55
CA PHE A 101 -1.99 15.66 -16.56
C PHE A 101 -1.77 16.22 -15.16
N VAL A 102 -0.51 16.29 -14.75
CA VAL A 102 -0.09 16.77 -13.44
C VAL A 102 1.03 17.79 -13.56
N GLN A 103 1.12 18.69 -12.60
CA GLN A 103 2.19 19.68 -12.55
C GLN A 103 3.51 19.03 -12.13
N CYS A 104 4.62 19.65 -12.53
CA CYS A 104 5.94 19.25 -12.07
C CYS A 104 5.99 19.38 -10.55
N PRO A 105 6.44 18.36 -9.80
CA PRO A 105 6.53 18.46 -8.35
C PRO A 105 7.48 19.59 -7.94
N GLU A 106 7.12 20.30 -6.87
CA GLU A 106 7.92 21.38 -6.29
C GLU A 106 8.76 20.88 -5.11
N GLY A 107 9.87 21.57 -4.82
CA GLY A 107 10.75 21.25 -3.70
C GLY A 107 11.81 20.19 -4.01
N GLU A 108 12.30 19.55 -2.94
CA GLU A 108 13.27 18.47 -3.01
C GLU A 108 12.69 17.21 -3.67
N LEU A 109 13.52 16.49 -4.44
CA LEU A 109 13.14 15.23 -5.07
C LEU A 109 12.80 14.15 -4.05
N GLN A 110 13.55 14.09 -2.94
CA GLN A 110 13.34 13.13 -1.87
C GLN A 110 12.50 13.76 -0.77
N LYS A 111 11.37 13.13 -0.44
CA LYS A 111 10.46 13.58 0.60
C LYS A 111 10.14 12.45 1.56
N ARG A 112 9.90 12.79 2.83
CA ARG A 112 9.31 11.86 3.78
C ARG A 112 7.81 12.01 3.74
N LYS A 113 7.11 10.91 3.52
CA LYS A 113 5.65 10.85 3.47
C LYS A 113 5.16 9.90 4.54
N GLU A 114 4.35 10.42 5.45
CA GLU A 114 3.59 9.58 6.37
C GLU A 114 2.40 8.99 5.61
N VAL A 115 2.35 7.66 5.55
CA VAL A 115 1.21 6.93 5.01
C VAL A 115 0.45 6.32 6.18
N ILE A 116 -0.82 6.69 6.29
CA ILE A 116 -1.71 6.16 7.33
C ILE A 116 -2.47 4.98 6.71
N HIS A 117 -2.16 3.78 7.17
CA HIS A 117 -2.86 2.58 6.77
C HIS A 117 -3.93 2.25 7.80
N THR A 118 -5.18 2.12 7.37
CA THR A 118 -6.28 1.66 8.24
C THR A 118 -6.59 0.21 7.91
N VAL A 119 -6.40 -0.67 8.90
CA VAL A 119 -6.66 -2.12 8.79
C VAL A 119 -7.52 -2.59 9.96
N THR A 120 -8.35 -3.61 9.75
CA THR A 120 -9.14 -4.20 10.85
C THR A 120 -8.30 -5.22 11.62
N LEU A 121 -8.64 -5.49 12.89
CA LEU A 121 -7.97 -6.55 13.67
C LEU A 121 -8.19 -7.92 13.00
N HIS A 122 -9.39 -8.14 12.46
CA HIS A 122 -9.72 -9.35 11.72
C HIS A 122 -8.80 -9.58 10.51
N ASP A 123 -8.46 -8.52 9.75
CA ASP A 123 -7.55 -8.67 8.60
C ASP A 123 -6.17 -9.15 9.03
N ILE A 124 -5.68 -8.60 10.16
CA ILE A 124 -4.39 -8.98 10.74
C ILE A 124 -4.43 -10.43 11.23
N ASP A 125 -5.51 -10.85 11.88
CA ASP A 125 -5.73 -12.24 12.31
C ASP A 125 -5.68 -13.21 11.14
N VAL A 126 -6.41 -12.92 10.05
CA VAL A 126 -6.45 -13.79 8.87
C VAL A 126 -5.08 -13.89 8.22
N ILE A 127 -4.37 -12.76 8.05
CA ILE A 127 -3.03 -12.73 7.45
C ILE A 127 -2.04 -13.58 8.25
N ASN A 128 -2.05 -13.49 9.58
CA ASN A 128 -1.11 -14.21 10.44
C ASN A 128 -1.51 -15.67 10.69
N SER A 129 -2.77 -16.04 10.46
CA SER A 129 -3.25 -17.42 10.65
C SER A 129 -2.82 -18.39 9.55
N ARG A 130 -2.52 -17.90 8.33
CA ARG A 130 -2.28 -18.74 7.15
C ARG A 130 -1.10 -18.25 6.32
N THR A 131 -0.39 -19.19 5.69
CA THR A 131 0.73 -18.90 4.77
C THR A 131 0.31 -18.09 3.53
N GLN A 132 -0.96 -18.18 3.12
CA GLN A 132 -1.57 -17.35 2.06
C GLN A 132 -2.71 -16.47 2.61
N GLY A 133 -2.59 -15.98 3.83
CA GLY A 133 -3.66 -15.22 4.49
C GLY A 133 -4.11 -13.96 3.72
N PHE A 134 -3.22 -13.31 2.96
CA PHE A 134 -3.59 -12.16 2.12
C PHE A 134 -4.60 -12.52 1.02
N LEU A 135 -4.48 -13.70 0.40
CA LEU A 135 -5.40 -14.12 -0.66
C LEU A 135 -6.76 -14.55 -0.06
N ALA A 136 -6.73 -15.12 1.14
CA ALA A 136 -7.92 -15.55 1.88
C ALA A 136 -8.87 -14.40 2.23
N LEU A 137 -8.34 -13.18 2.44
CA LEU A 137 -9.15 -11.97 2.64
C LEU A 137 -10.10 -11.69 1.47
N PHE A 138 -9.71 -12.05 0.24
CA PHE A 138 -10.52 -11.80 -0.95
C PHE A 138 -11.37 -13.01 -1.36
N SER A 139 -10.96 -14.23 -0.98
CA SER A 139 -11.70 -15.45 -1.33
C SER A 139 -12.82 -15.79 -0.33
N GLY A 140 -12.81 -15.21 0.87
CA GLY A 140 -13.75 -15.55 1.94
C GLY A 140 -13.48 -16.90 2.61
N ASP A 141 -12.44 -17.63 2.18
CA ASP A 141 -12.00 -18.88 2.81
C ASP A 141 -11.02 -18.59 3.97
N THR A 142 -11.48 -17.79 4.93
CA THR A 142 -10.70 -17.42 6.11
C THR A 142 -10.64 -18.56 7.12
N GLY A 143 -11.71 -19.37 7.19
CA GLY A 143 -11.90 -20.44 8.18
C GLY A 143 -11.87 -19.93 9.62
N GLU A 144 -11.79 -20.87 10.57
CA GLU A 144 -11.70 -20.55 12.00
C GLU A 144 -10.26 -20.16 12.39
N ILE A 145 -10.15 -19.06 13.13
CA ILE A 145 -8.87 -18.54 13.64
C ILE A 145 -8.71 -18.99 15.08
N LYS A 146 -7.60 -19.63 15.38
CA LYS A 146 -7.27 -20.09 16.74
C LYS A 146 -7.14 -18.90 17.70
N ASN A 147 -7.64 -19.07 18.93
CA ASN A 147 -7.55 -18.04 19.97
C ASN A 147 -6.11 -17.62 20.28
N GLU A 148 -5.14 -18.56 20.25
CA GLU A 148 -3.71 -18.27 20.46
C GLU A 148 -3.18 -17.17 19.51
N ILE A 149 -3.68 -17.15 18.26
CA ILE A 149 -3.26 -16.17 17.26
C ILE A 149 -3.86 -14.81 17.57
N ARG A 150 -5.13 -14.77 17.99
CA ARG A 150 -5.83 -13.53 18.39
C ARG A 150 -5.14 -12.91 19.60
N GLU A 151 -4.89 -13.69 20.65
CA GLU A 151 -4.20 -13.22 21.86
C GLU A 151 -2.79 -12.68 21.55
N HIS A 152 -2.05 -13.35 20.67
CA HIS A 152 -0.73 -12.88 20.23
C HIS A 152 -0.80 -11.57 19.45
N ILE A 153 -1.83 -11.39 18.62
CA ILE A 153 -2.05 -10.15 17.85
C ILE A 153 -2.49 -9.03 18.79
N ASP A 154 -3.40 -9.29 19.71
CA ASP A 154 -3.84 -8.32 20.72
C ASP A 154 -2.66 -7.79 21.54
N MET A 155 -1.74 -8.68 21.94
CA MET A 155 -0.50 -8.30 22.63
C MET A 155 0.40 -7.41 21.77
N LYS A 156 0.59 -7.74 20.48
CA LYS A 156 1.38 -6.92 19.55
C LYS A 156 0.74 -5.57 19.26
N ILE A 157 -0.58 -5.51 19.11
CA ILE A 157 -1.29 -4.25 18.89
C ILE A 157 -1.14 -3.36 20.11
N LYS A 158 -1.22 -3.92 21.32
CA LYS A 158 -0.96 -3.19 22.55
C LYS A 158 0.46 -2.62 22.60
N GLU A 159 1.48 -3.41 22.24
CA GLU A 159 2.87 -2.95 22.09
C GLU A 159 2.98 -1.80 21.07
N TRP A 160 2.31 -1.90 19.92
CA TRP A 160 2.31 -0.83 18.91
C TRP A 160 1.57 0.43 19.34
N GLN A 161 0.57 0.32 20.23
CA GLN A 161 -0.08 1.46 20.85
C GLN A 161 0.85 2.13 21.87
N GLU A 162 1.55 1.36 22.70
CA GLU A 162 2.53 1.87 23.68
C GLU A 162 3.71 2.58 22.99
N ASP A 163 4.12 2.09 21.82
CA ASP A 163 5.16 2.69 20.97
C ASP A 163 4.68 3.90 20.12
N GLU A 164 3.41 4.31 20.23
CA GLU A 164 2.78 5.36 19.39
C GLU A 164 2.82 5.09 17.87
N LYS A 165 3.08 3.85 17.46
CA LYS A 165 3.11 3.42 16.04
C LYS A 165 1.72 3.13 15.49
N ALA A 166 0.77 2.79 16.36
CA ALA A 166 -0.59 2.45 15.97
C ALA A 166 -1.64 3.09 16.88
N GLU A 167 -2.77 3.47 16.28
CA GLU A 167 -3.94 4.00 16.96
C GLU A 167 -5.14 3.05 16.76
N ILE A 168 -5.82 2.66 17.82
CA ILE A 168 -7.08 1.90 17.70
C ILE A 168 -8.22 2.91 17.54
N VAL A 169 -8.96 2.76 16.44
CA VAL A 169 -10.18 3.53 16.18
C VAL A 169 -11.36 2.60 16.38
N PRO A 170 -12.23 2.86 17.38
CA PRO A 170 -13.41 2.04 17.60
C PRO A 170 -14.37 2.17 16.42
N GLY A 171 -14.83 1.02 15.91
CA GLY A 171 -15.82 0.95 14.84
C GLY A 171 -17.25 0.92 15.37
N VAL A 172 -18.19 0.70 14.45
CA VAL A 172 -19.60 0.47 14.76
C VAL A 172 -20.01 -0.89 14.16
N LEU A 173 -20.57 -1.76 15.00
CA LEU A 173 -21.18 -3.01 14.58
C LEU A 173 -22.70 -2.82 14.55
N PHE A 174 -23.29 -2.82 13.36
CA PHE A 174 -24.74 -2.79 13.18
C PHE A 174 -25.27 -4.20 12.96
N ILE A 175 -26.23 -4.61 13.79
CA ILE A 175 -26.93 -5.89 13.68
C ILE A 175 -28.41 -5.59 13.42
N ASP A 176 -28.83 -5.87 12.20
CA ASP A 176 -30.25 -5.83 11.84
C ASP A 176 -30.95 -7.13 12.23
N GLU A 177 -32.27 -7.06 12.40
CA GLU A 177 -33.13 -8.19 12.76
C GLU A 177 -32.60 -9.02 13.94
N VAL A 178 -32.18 -8.36 15.03
CA VAL A 178 -31.52 -9.01 16.18
C VAL A 178 -32.39 -10.09 16.83
N HIS A 179 -33.71 -10.07 16.61
CA HIS A 179 -34.64 -11.11 17.05
C HIS A 179 -34.42 -12.49 16.39
N MET A 180 -33.58 -12.57 15.36
CA MET A 180 -33.15 -13.83 14.73
C MET A 180 -31.96 -14.48 15.45
N LEU A 181 -31.29 -13.76 16.37
CA LEU A 181 -30.20 -14.30 17.17
C LEU A 181 -30.71 -15.20 18.30
N ASP A 182 -29.95 -16.25 18.60
CA ASP A 182 -30.21 -17.12 19.74
C ASP A 182 -29.63 -16.56 21.04
N ILE A 183 -29.99 -17.20 22.16
CA ILE A 183 -29.53 -16.80 23.50
C ILE A 183 -28.01 -16.91 23.67
N GLU A 184 -27.36 -17.82 22.95
CA GLU A 184 -25.91 -18.02 23.00
C GLU A 184 -25.18 -16.85 22.34
N CYS A 185 -25.69 -16.34 21.22
CA CYS A 185 -25.21 -15.13 20.57
C CYS A 185 -25.29 -13.92 21.51
N PHE A 186 -26.42 -13.73 22.21
CA PHE A 186 -26.55 -12.63 23.17
C PHE A 186 -25.60 -12.77 24.36
N SER A 187 -25.42 -13.98 24.88
CA SER A 187 -24.43 -14.26 25.94
C SER A 187 -23.01 -13.96 25.47
N PHE A 188 -22.67 -14.29 24.22
CA PHE A 188 -21.38 -13.97 23.62
C PHE A 188 -21.20 -12.46 23.46
N LEU A 189 -22.19 -11.75 22.92
CA LEU A 189 -22.15 -10.31 22.71
C LEU A 189 -21.98 -9.56 24.03
N ASN A 190 -22.68 -9.97 25.09
CA ASN A 190 -22.53 -9.36 26.42
C ASN A 190 -21.10 -9.47 26.93
N ARG A 191 -20.47 -10.64 26.82
CA ARG A 191 -19.07 -10.82 27.21
C ARG A 191 -18.12 -10.02 26.32
N ALA A 192 -18.39 -9.95 25.02
CA ALA A 192 -17.56 -9.21 24.07
C ALA A 192 -17.65 -7.69 24.26
N LEU A 193 -18.76 -7.18 24.78
CA LEU A 193 -18.96 -5.76 25.14
C LEU A 193 -18.12 -5.32 26.34
N GLU A 194 -17.68 -6.25 27.19
CA GLU A 194 -16.82 -5.93 28.34
C GLU A 194 -15.35 -5.69 27.95
N SER A 195 -14.96 -6.06 26.72
CA SER A 195 -13.60 -5.82 26.23
C SER A 195 -13.34 -4.34 25.95
N GLU A 196 -12.15 -3.85 26.31
CA GLU A 196 -11.73 -2.46 26.04
C GLU A 196 -11.68 -2.12 24.54
N GLN A 197 -11.50 -3.13 23.68
CA GLN A 197 -11.43 -2.98 22.23
C GLN A 197 -12.78 -3.19 21.54
N SER A 198 -13.88 -3.28 22.30
CA SER A 198 -15.20 -3.55 21.75
C SER A 198 -15.72 -2.37 20.91
N PRO A 199 -16.26 -2.59 19.70
CA PRO A 199 -16.89 -1.54 18.92
C PRO A 199 -18.24 -1.15 19.54
N ILE A 200 -18.77 0.00 19.11
CA ILE A 200 -20.14 0.40 19.47
C ILE A 200 -21.11 -0.54 18.75
N ILE A 201 -21.95 -1.25 19.50
CA ILE A 201 -22.96 -2.15 18.93
C ILE A 201 -24.31 -1.42 18.84
N ILE A 202 -24.88 -1.39 17.63
CA ILE A 202 -26.23 -0.87 17.36
C ILE A 202 -27.08 -2.05 16.90
N MET A 203 -28.18 -2.31 17.61
CA MET A 203 -29.11 -3.39 17.31
C MET A 203 -30.45 -2.83 16.84
N ALA A 204 -31.02 -3.43 15.79
CA ALA A 204 -32.37 -3.12 15.33
C ALA A 204 -33.27 -4.36 15.40
N THR A 205 -34.53 -4.16 15.77
CA THR A 205 -35.57 -5.20 15.71
C THR A 205 -36.85 -4.63 15.14
N ASN A 206 -37.46 -5.38 14.22
CA ASN A 206 -38.78 -5.10 13.66
C ASN A 206 -39.90 -5.80 14.43
N ARG A 207 -39.55 -6.56 15.47
CA ARG A 207 -40.49 -7.23 16.38
C ARG A 207 -40.46 -6.52 17.73
N GLY A 208 -41.65 -6.10 18.19
CA GLY A 208 -41.89 -5.52 19.52
C GLY A 208 -42.40 -6.55 20.52
#